data_AF-A0AA96XS06-F1
#
_entry.id   AF-A0AA96XS06-F1
#
_cell.length_a   1.000
_cell.length_b   1.000
_cell.length_c   1.000
_cell.angle_alpha   90.00
_cell.angle_beta   90.00
_cell.angle_gamma   90.00
#
_symmetry.space_group_name_H-M   'P 1'
#
loop_
_entity.id
_entity.type
_entity.pdbx_description
1 polymer ?
#
loop_
_entity_poly.entity_id
_entity_poly.type
_entity_poly.pdbx_seq_one_letter_code
_entity_poly.pdbx_strand_id
1 'polypeptide(L)'
;MKNSTVTQFSSLSQASPVDYLPADTSNTAAAFFFAWKQGVALAGYNYFGDGSKAGFNKANCRWDLRPILRMIDKNFEVLSTHERIFLAALVSFHDTGKGADLLKQSGVKGLADLGLLEPEQRDVIASLIMHYHGW
;
A
#
# COMPACT_ATOMS: atom_id res chain seq x y z
N MET A 1 -47.59 -6.24 44.61
CA MET A 1 -46.59 -5.63 45.53
C MET A 1 -45.20 -6.03 45.05
N LYS A 2 -44.29 -5.04 45.04
CA LYS A 2 -42.84 -5.07 44.77
C LYS A 2 -42.41 -4.96 43.31
N ASN A 3 -42.19 -3.70 42.96
CA ASN A 3 -41.40 -3.15 41.86
C ASN A 3 -39.95 -3.62 41.90
N SER A 4 -39.28 -3.68 40.74
CA SER A 4 -37.84 -3.38 40.61
C SER A 4 -37.52 -2.90 39.19
N THR A 5 -37.52 -1.58 39.12
CA THR A 5 -36.86 -0.58 38.28
C THR A 5 -35.54 -1.00 37.60
N VAL A 6 -35.48 -0.73 36.29
CA VAL A 6 -34.36 -0.15 35.49
C VAL A 6 -33.09 -0.99 35.25
N THR A 7 -32.74 -1.15 33.96
CA THR A 7 -31.55 -0.52 33.36
C THR A 7 -31.76 -0.42 31.85
N GLN A 8 -31.86 0.84 31.39
CA GLN A 8 -31.73 1.22 29.99
C GLN A 8 -30.42 0.65 29.43
N PHE A 9 -30.49 -0.13 28.35
CA PHE A 9 -29.36 -0.22 27.44
C PHE A 9 -29.34 1.06 26.61
N SER A 10 -28.64 2.04 27.17
CA SER A 10 -28.22 3.26 26.51
C SER A 10 -27.54 2.92 25.19
N SER A 11 -28.09 3.48 24.12
CA SER A 11 -27.39 4.05 22.98
C SER A 11 -25.96 3.54 22.75
N LEU A 12 -25.83 2.44 22.00
CA LEU A 12 -24.63 2.28 21.19
C LEU A 12 -24.71 3.38 20.13
N SER A 13 -24.03 4.50 20.40
CA SER A 13 -23.64 5.47 19.38
C SER A 13 -23.15 4.68 18.19
N GLN A 14 -23.87 4.80 17.08
CA GLN A 14 -23.40 4.35 15.78
C GLN A 14 -22.01 4.95 15.61
N ALA A 15 -20.99 4.08 15.57
CA ALA A 15 -19.69 4.49 15.09
C ALA A 15 -19.95 5.12 13.71
N SER A 16 -19.58 6.39 13.57
CA SER A 16 -19.67 7.11 12.31
C SER A 16 -19.09 6.23 11.20
N PRO A 17 -19.74 6.13 10.03
CA PRO A 17 -19.10 5.49 8.90
C PRO A 17 -17.81 6.27 8.68
N VAL A 18 -16.69 5.63 8.98
CA VAL A 18 -15.37 6.06 8.54
C VAL A 18 -15.53 6.39 7.06
N ASP A 19 -15.06 7.57 6.66
CA ASP A 19 -15.01 8.07 5.29
C ASP A 19 -14.17 7.11 4.41
N TYR A 20 -14.69 5.90 4.17
CA TYR A 20 -14.14 4.97 3.22
C TYR A 20 -14.50 5.51 1.84
N LEU A 21 -13.47 6.05 1.20
CA LEU A 21 -13.25 6.19 -0.24
C LEU A 21 -14.49 6.58 -1.06
N PRO A 22 -14.50 7.76 -1.72
CA PRO A 22 -15.61 8.11 -2.59
C PRO A 22 -15.82 6.99 -3.61
N ALA A 23 -17.04 6.46 -3.60
CA ALA A 23 -17.53 5.42 -4.48
C ALA A 23 -17.60 5.95 -5.92
N ASP A 24 -16.44 6.11 -6.53
CA ASP A 24 -16.30 6.04 -7.97
C ASP A 24 -15.24 5.01 -8.34
N THR A 25 -15.61 3.75 -8.17
CA THR A 25 -14.91 2.58 -8.71
C THR A 25 -14.92 2.55 -10.25
N SER A 26 -15.50 3.56 -10.94
CA SER A 26 -15.61 3.57 -12.41
C SER A 26 -14.28 3.67 -13.14
N ASN A 27 -13.21 4.13 -12.48
CA ASN A 27 -11.88 4.20 -13.08
C ASN A 27 -10.81 3.50 -12.23
N THR A 28 -10.81 2.17 -12.29
CA THR A 28 -9.82 1.28 -11.68
C THR A 28 -8.37 1.69 -12.00
N ALA A 29 -8.10 2.20 -13.21
CA ALA A 29 -6.76 2.62 -13.60
C ALA A 29 -6.30 3.90 -12.88
N ALA A 30 -7.17 4.89 -12.75
CA ALA A 30 -6.89 6.10 -12.01
C ALA A 30 -6.71 5.83 -10.50
N ALA A 31 -7.57 5.00 -9.92
CA ALA A 31 -7.48 4.60 -8.51
C ALA A 31 -6.17 3.83 -8.22
N PHE A 32 -5.81 2.89 -9.09
CA PHE A 32 -4.53 2.19 -9.00
C PHE A 32 -3.35 3.15 -9.10
N PHE A 33 -3.35 4.07 -10.07
CA PHE A 33 -2.25 5.01 -10.22
C PHE A 33 -2.12 5.96 -9.02
N PHE A 34 -3.25 6.40 -8.46
CA PHE A 34 -3.25 7.21 -7.24
C PHE A 34 -2.61 6.46 -6.07
N ALA A 35 -3.02 5.22 -5.80
CA ALA A 35 -2.42 4.37 -4.78
C ALA A 35 -0.94 4.07 -5.07
N TRP A 36 -0.58 3.83 -6.34
CA TRP A 36 0.80 3.59 -6.76
C TRP A 36 1.68 4.80 -6.49
N LYS A 37 1.23 6.01 -6.85
CA LYS A 37 1.96 7.25 -6.62
C LYS A 37 2.14 7.53 -5.12
N GLN A 38 1.16 7.20 -4.28
CA GLN A 38 1.32 7.25 -2.82
C GLN A 38 2.36 6.23 -2.33
N GLY A 39 2.32 5.00 -2.82
CA GLY A 39 3.30 3.97 -2.47
C GLY A 39 4.72 4.37 -2.82
N VAL A 40 4.93 4.95 -4.00
CA VAL A 40 6.23 5.48 -4.43
C VAL A 40 6.70 6.62 -3.53
N ALA A 41 5.79 7.49 -3.07
CA ALA A 41 6.15 8.57 -2.14
C ALA A 41 6.63 8.02 -0.79
N LEU A 42 5.96 7.00 -0.26
CA LEU A 42 6.30 6.35 1.00
C LEU A 42 7.59 5.51 0.91
N ALA A 43 7.82 4.82 -0.21
CA ALA A 43 9.00 3.97 -0.42
C ALA A 43 10.25 4.78 -0.80
N GLY A 44 10.07 5.98 -1.34
CA GLY A 44 11.14 6.85 -1.83
C GLY A 44 11.22 6.86 -3.36
N TYR A 45 11.12 8.06 -3.94
CA TYR A 45 11.15 8.26 -5.39
C TYR A 45 12.46 7.82 -6.05
N ASN A 46 13.56 7.67 -5.30
CA ASN A 46 14.85 7.20 -5.80
C ASN A 46 14.82 5.74 -6.31
N TYR A 47 13.78 4.97 -5.97
CA TYR A 47 13.57 3.60 -6.45
C TYR A 47 12.66 3.49 -7.66
N PHE A 48 12.11 4.60 -8.18
CA PHE A 48 11.08 4.57 -9.23
C PHE A 48 11.29 5.64 -10.29
N GLY A 49 10.79 5.38 -11.50
CA GLY A 49 10.85 6.31 -12.63
C GLY A 49 12.28 6.66 -13.02
N ASP A 50 12.62 7.95 -13.00
CA ASP A 50 13.97 8.46 -13.22
C ASP A 50 14.79 8.63 -11.93
N GLY A 51 14.24 8.25 -10.78
CA GLY A 51 14.87 8.36 -9.47
C GLY A 51 14.83 9.76 -8.87
N SER A 52 14.14 10.72 -9.51
CA SER A 52 14.12 12.12 -9.10
C SER A 52 12.77 12.56 -8.53
N LYS A 53 12.80 13.52 -7.60
CA LYS A 53 11.59 14.18 -7.08
C LYS A 53 10.84 14.94 -8.18
N ALA A 54 11.57 15.48 -9.16
CA ALA A 54 10.97 16.20 -10.29
C ALA A 54 10.19 15.25 -11.21
N GLY A 55 10.75 14.09 -11.53
CA GLY A 55 10.08 13.02 -12.27
C GLY A 55 8.84 12.51 -11.53
N PHE A 56 8.97 12.26 -10.21
CA PHE A 56 7.85 11.88 -9.36
C PHE A 56 6.68 12.88 -9.43
N ASN A 57 6.96 14.18 -9.31
CA ASN A 57 5.92 15.21 -9.37
C ASN A 57 5.23 15.26 -10.74
N LYS A 58 6.00 15.08 -11.83
CA LYS A 58 5.50 15.14 -13.21
C LYS A 58 4.82 13.85 -13.69
N ALA A 59 4.95 12.74 -12.96
CA ALA A 59 4.35 11.46 -13.34
C ALA A 59 2.82 11.55 -13.47
N ASN A 60 2.31 11.07 -14.60
CA ASN A 60 0.88 11.08 -14.97
C ASN A 60 0.29 9.67 -15.10
N CYS A 61 1.12 8.63 -15.10
CA CYS A 61 0.68 7.24 -15.08
C CYS A 61 1.67 6.32 -14.37
N ARG A 62 1.27 5.07 -14.08
CA ARG A 62 2.12 4.08 -13.41
C ARG A 62 3.43 3.80 -14.14
N TRP A 63 3.44 3.93 -15.47
CA TRP A 63 4.61 3.69 -16.32
C TRP A 63 5.73 4.70 -16.09
N ASP A 64 5.39 5.91 -15.67
CA ASP A 64 6.35 6.98 -15.33
C ASP A 64 7.07 6.67 -14.00
N LEU A 65 6.47 5.79 -13.18
CA LEU A 65 6.96 5.40 -11.86
C LEU A 65 7.24 3.90 -11.81
N ARG A 66 7.78 3.33 -12.90
CA ARG A 66 8.26 1.94 -12.91
C ARG A 66 9.39 1.75 -11.89
N PRO A 67 9.48 0.62 -11.17
CA PRO A 67 10.60 0.34 -10.28
C PRO A 67 11.93 0.31 -11.04
N ILE A 68 12.96 0.93 -10.47
CA ILE A 68 14.32 0.91 -10.99
C ILE A 68 15.03 -0.30 -10.38
N LEU A 69 14.81 -1.49 -10.95
CA LEU A 69 15.26 -2.76 -10.36
C LEU A 69 16.75 -2.78 -10.00
N ARG A 70 17.61 -2.18 -10.84
CA ARG A 70 19.05 -2.05 -10.56
C ARG A 70 19.34 -1.23 -9.29
N MET A 71 18.58 -0.15 -9.06
CA MET A 71 18.74 0.68 -7.86
C MET A 71 18.18 -0.02 -6.62
N ILE A 72 17.09 -0.78 -6.77
CA ILE A 72 16.53 -1.60 -5.71
C ILE A 72 17.56 -2.65 -5.29
N ASP A 73 18.05 -3.47 -6.22
CA ASP A 73 19.02 -4.53 -5.95
C ASP A 73 20.29 -4.03 -5.25
N LYS A 74 20.79 -2.87 -5.68
CA LYS A 74 21.99 -2.26 -5.10
C LYS A 74 21.81 -1.84 -3.64
N ASN A 75 20.61 -1.41 -3.25
CA ASN A 75 20.38 -0.78 -1.94
C ASN A 75 19.50 -1.63 -1.01
N PHE A 76 18.94 -2.75 -1.49
CA PHE A 76 17.94 -3.51 -0.75
C PHE A 76 18.43 -4.01 0.61
N GLU A 77 19.70 -4.43 0.71
CA GLU A 77 20.26 -4.98 1.95
C GLU A 77 20.47 -3.92 3.04
N VAL A 78 20.65 -2.64 2.67
CA VAL A 78 20.85 -1.55 3.64
C VAL A 78 19.54 -0.94 4.15
N LEU A 79 18.41 -1.28 3.54
CA LEU A 79 17.08 -0.90 4.02
C LEU A 79 16.74 -1.62 5.33
N SER A 80 15.88 -1.00 6.13
CA SER A 80 15.26 -1.69 7.27
C SER A 80 14.35 -2.83 6.78
N THR A 81 14.04 -3.78 7.67
CA THR A 81 13.14 -4.89 7.33
C THR A 81 11.75 -4.39 6.88
N HIS A 82 11.20 -3.37 7.54
CA HIS A 82 9.90 -2.80 7.15
C HIS A 82 9.95 -2.16 5.74
N GLU A 83 10.98 -1.36 5.45
CA GLU A 83 11.16 -0.77 4.12
C GLU A 83 11.33 -1.83 3.03
N ARG A 84 12.09 -2.90 3.33
CA ARG A 84 12.25 -4.03 2.41
C ARG A 84 10.93 -4.71 2.08
N ILE A 85 10.13 -5.03 3.09
CA ILE A 85 8.81 -5.66 2.89
C ILE A 85 7.92 -4.76 2.04
N PHE A 86 7.86 -3.46 2.36
CA PHE A 86 7.03 -2.52 1.62
C PHE A 86 7.46 -2.39 0.16
N LEU A 87 8.75 -2.16 -0.08
CA LEU A 87 9.32 -2.02 -1.42
C LEU A 87 9.13 -3.30 -2.23
N ALA A 88 9.34 -4.47 -1.63
CA ALA A 88 9.13 -5.77 -2.28
C ALA A 88 7.65 -6.00 -2.64
N ALA A 89 6.72 -5.59 -1.77
CA ALA A 89 5.29 -5.65 -2.05
C ALA A 89 4.91 -4.75 -3.24
N LEU A 90 5.44 -3.51 -3.32
CA LEU A 90 5.24 -2.63 -4.48
C LEU A 90 5.81 -3.26 -5.77
N VAL A 91 7.04 -3.77 -5.74
CA VAL A 91 7.66 -4.42 -6.91
C VAL A 91 6.82 -5.60 -7.40
N SER A 92 6.14 -6.33 -6.52
CA SER A 92 5.30 -7.49 -6.87
C SER A 92 4.14 -7.15 -7.82
N PHE A 93 3.64 -5.91 -7.80
CA PHE A 93 2.61 -5.46 -8.74
C PHE A 93 3.17 -5.15 -10.14
N HIS A 94 4.46 -4.87 -10.27
CA HIS A 94 5.13 -4.64 -11.56
C HIS A 94 5.75 -5.93 -12.11
N ASP A 95 6.45 -6.68 -11.26
CA ASP A 95 7.15 -7.91 -11.59
C ASP A 95 6.95 -8.90 -10.44
N THR A 96 6.03 -9.85 -10.64
CA THR A 96 5.66 -10.83 -9.62
C THR A 96 6.82 -11.74 -9.24
N GLY A 97 7.70 -12.10 -10.19
CA GLY A 97 8.86 -12.95 -9.91
C GLY A 97 9.88 -12.22 -9.06
N LYS A 98 10.28 -11.03 -9.49
CA LYS A 98 11.23 -10.21 -8.73
C LYS A 98 10.69 -9.80 -7.36
N GLY A 99 9.42 -9.43 -7.29
CA GLY A 99 8.75 -9.09 -6.04
C GLY A 99 8.72 -10.25 -5.05
N ALA A 100 8.43 -11.47 -5.52
CA ALA A 100 8.46 -12.67 -4.69
C ALA A 100 9.85 -12.96 -4.12
N ASP A 101 10.90 -12.82 -4.93
CA ASP A 101 12.29 -12.99 -4.48
C ASP A 101 12.65 -11.98 -3.38
N LEU A 102 12.29 -10.70 -3.56
CA LEU A 102 12.55 -9.65 -2.58
C LEU A 102 11.76 -9.85 -1.28
N LEU A 103 10.50 -10.30 -1.36
CA LEU A 103 9.69 -10.62 -0.18
C LEU A 103 10.35 -11.76 0.62
N LYS A 104 10.80 -12.81 -0.07
CA LYS A 104 11.52 -13.93 0.55
C LYS A 104 12.83 -13.48 1.19
N GLN A 105 13.60 -12.63 0.52
CA GLN A 105 14.83 -12.04 1.07
C GLN A 105 14.56 -11.16 2.30
N SER A 106 13.36 -10.57 2.40
CA SER A 106 12.91 -9.78 3.55
C SER A 106 12.44 -10.63 4.74
N GLY A 107 12.40 -11.96 4.60
CA GLY A 107 11.93 -12.88 5.63
C GLY A 107 10.40 -13.05 5.68
N VAL A 108 9.67 -12.56 4.68
CA VAL A 108 8.22 -12.78 4.55
C VAL A 108 7.95 -14.25 4.27
N LYS A 109 7.08 -14.85 5.07
CA LYS A 109 6.63 -16.24 4.98
C LYS A 109 5.22 -16.36 4.42
N GLY A 110 4.40 -15.31 4.59
CA GLY A 110 3.06 -15.27 4.06
C GLY A 110 2.38 -13.91 4.21
N LEU A 111 1.12 -13.83 3.77
CA LEU A 111 0.37 -12.56 3.72
C LEU A 111 0.20 -11.90 5.10
N ALA A 112 0.13 -12.67 6.18
CA ALA A 112 0.02 -12.12 7.54
C ALA A 112 1.21 -11.23 7.93
N ASP A 113 2.39 -11.47 7.35
CA ASP A 113 3.59 -10.67 7.63
C ASP A 113 3.51 -9.26 7.03
N LEU A 114 2.62 -9.02 6.05
CA LEU A 114 2.31 -7.65 5.60
C LEU A 114 1.60 -6.84 6.70
N GLY A 115 1.10 -7.48 7.75
CA GLY A 115 0.60 -6.84 8.95
C GLY A 115 1.68 -6.06 9.74
N LEU A 116 2.96 -6.32 9.47
CA LEU A 116 4.10 -5.60 10.04
C LEU A 116 4.30 -4.20 9.42
N LEU A 117 3.65 -3.93 8.30
CA LEU A 117 3.72 -2.62 7.64
C LEU A 117 2.96 -1.55 8.45
N GLU A 118 3.41 -0.31 8.31
CA GLU A 118 2.72 0.84 8.90
C GLU A 118 1.28 0.95 8.36
N PRO A 119 0.32 1.53 9.11
CA PRO A 119 -1.06 1.65 8.67
C PRO A 119 -1.20 2.25 7.25
N GLU A 120 -0.50 3.36 6.97
CA GLU A 120 -0.54 4.02 5.66
C GLU A 120 0.00 3.12 4.52
N GLN A 121 1.04 2.31 4.81
CA GLN A 121 1.58 1.35 3.85
C GLN A 121 0.58 0.23 3.57
N ARG A 122 -0.13 -0.27 4.60
CA ARG A 122 -1.18 -1.28 4.44
C ARG A 122 -2.34 -0.77 3.62
N ASP A 123 -2.76 0.48 3.83
CA ASP A 123 -3.82 1.12 3.06
C ASP A 123 -3.44 1.24 1.58
N VAL A 124 -2.17 1.58 1.28
CA VAL A 124 -1.65 1.57 -0.09
C VAL A 124 -1.69 0.17 -0.69
N ILE A 125 -1.16 -0.84 -0.01
CA ILE A 125 -1.15 -2.22 -0.54
C ILE A 125 -2.58 -2.74 -0.75
N ALA A 126 -3.49 -2.50 0.19
CA ALA A 126 -4.90 -2.87 0.04
C ALA A 126 -5.54 -2.15 -1.16
N SER A 127 -5.29 -0.85 -1.31
CA SER A 127 -5.80 -0.07 -2.45
C SER A 127 -5.24 -0.57 -3.79
N LEU A 128 -3.97 -0.97 -3.84
CA LEU A 128 -3.36 -1.56 -5.02
C LEU A 128 -3.98 -2.91 -5.37
N ILE A 129 -4.26 -3.77 -4.39
CA ILE A 129 -4.96 -5.05 -4.60
C ILE A 129 -6.37 -4.81 -5.15
N MET A 130 -7.14 -3.92 -4.51
CA MET A 130 -8.53 -3.63 -4.88
C MET A 130 -8.68 -3.07 -6.29
N HIS A 131 -7.68 -2.35 -6.78
CA HIS A 131 -7.68 -1.72 -8.10
C HIS A 131 -6.70 -2.36 -9.08
N TYR A 132 -6.20 -3.56 -8.79
CA TYR A 132 -5.26 -4.23 -9.68
C TYR A 132 -5.97 -4.63 -10.98
N HIS A 133 -5.41 -4.20 -12.11
CA HIS A 133 -5.94 -4.46 -13.45
C HIS A 133 -4.81 -4.78 -14.43
N GLY A 134 -3.73 -5.38 -13.91
CA GLY A 134 -2.49 -5.61 -14.63
C GLY A 134 -1.53 -4.43 -14.57
N TRP A 135 -0.24 -4.75 -14.65
CA TRP A 135 0.81 -3.78 -14.88
C TRP A 135 0.82 -3.31 -16.33
#